data_AF-A0A8J3FY10-F1
#
_entry.id   AF-A0A8J3FY10-F1
#
_cell.length_a   1.000
_cell.length_b   1.000
_cell.length_c   1.000
_cell.angle_alpha   90.00
_cell.angle_beta   90.00
_cell.angle_gamma   90.00
#
_symmetry.space_group_name_H-M   'P 1'
#
loop_
_entity.id
_entity.type
_entity.pdbx_description
1 polymer ?
#
loop_
_entity_poly.entity_id
_entity_poly.type
_entity_poly.pdbx_seq_one_letter_code
_entity_poly.pdbx_strand_id
1 'polypeptide(L)'
;MRVGGKGPTHGRYIDPDGVDHPVRSGAEDDGLDRELAKFMVERGLVPPQMTNPGGATHVELKVAYRMRSSNTPYAELAINNKIDRERWGCHELLPKVLLPGQTLVIHDSTGTHTYRGKPQS
;
A
#
# COMPACT_ATOMS: atom_id res chain seq x y z
N MET A 1 -23.34 1.13 -15.51
CA MET A 1 -22.73 2.49 -15.45
C MET A 1 -22.53 2.85 -13.99
N ARG A 2 -21.28 2.97 -13.51
CA ARG A 2 -21.01 3.52 -12.16
C ARG A 2 -20.62 4.98 -12.34
N VAL A 3 -21.47 5.85 -11.80
CA VAL A 3 -21.34 7.31 -11.83
C VAL A 3 -20.64 7.72 -10.54
N GLY A 4 -19.50 8.42 -10.61
CA GLY A 4 -18.96 9.21 -9.49
C GLY A 4 -17.65 8.79 -8.80
N GLY A 5 -16.91 7.78 -9.26
CA GLY A 5 -15.58 7.47 -8.71
C GLY A 5 -14.46 8.12 -9.52
N LYS A 6 -13.50 8.82 -8.88
CA LYS A 6 -12.21 9.11 -9.51
C LYS A 6 -11.67 7.80 -10.09
N GLY A 7 -11.19 7.83 -11.34
CA GLY A 7 -10.67 6.64 -12.02
C GLY A 7 -9.58 5.91 -11.20
N PRO A 8 -9.22 4.67 -11.60
CA PRO A 8 -8.26 3.86 -10.86
C PRO A 8 -6.96 4.63 -10.55
N THR A 9 -6.46 4.46 -9.32
CA THR A 9 -5.14 4.98 -8.94
C THR A 9 -4.09 4.22 -9.72
N HIS A 10 -3.20 4.95 -10.37
CA HIS A 10 -2.00 4.40 -10.98
C HIS A 10 -0.81 4.92 -10.20
N GLY A 11 0.17 4.06 -9.99
CA GLY A 11 1.45 4.44 -9.41
C GLY A 11 2.60 3.85 -10.19
N ARG A 12 3.80 4.36 -9.91
CA ARG A 12 5.07 3.81 -10.35
C ARG A 12 6.00 3.77 -9.17
N TYR A 13 6.70 2.66 -8.96
CA TYR A 13 7.76 2.60 -7.97
C TYR A 13 9.10 2.23 -8.60
N ILE A 14 10.16 2.85 -8.10
CA ILE A 14 11.53 2.53 -8.46
C ILE A 14 12.07 1.52 -7.45
N ASP A 15 12.55 0.38 -7.92
CA ASP A 15 13.22 -0.61 -7.07
C ASP A 15 14.69 -0.24 -6.79
N PRO A 16 15.40 -0.98 -5.92
CA PRO A 16 16.81 -0.70 -5.62
C PRO A 16 17.75 -0.77 -6.82
N ASP A 17 17.37 -1.48 -7.89
CA ASP A 17 18.14 -1.61 -9.13
C ASP A 17 17.83 -0.48 -10.12
N GLY A 18 16.93 0.44 -9.75
CA GLY A 18 16.53 1.58 -10.57
C GLY A 18 15.45 1.28 -11.60
N VAL A 19 14.79 0.11 -11.51
CA VAL A 19 13.74 -0.30 -12.46
C VAL A 19 12.40 0.32 -12.08
N ASP A 20 11.70 0.90 -13.07
CA ASP A 20 10.35 1.45 -12.94
C ASP A 20 9.31 0.33 -13.07
N HIS A 21 8.50 0.16 -12.03
CA HIS A 21 7.41 -0.80 -11.96
C HIS A 21 6.06 -0.09 -11.90
N PRO A 22 5.19 -0.22 -12.92
CA PRO A 22 3.83 0.30 -12.85
C PRO A 22 2.97 -0.52 -11.88
N VAL A 23 2.13 0.17 -11.11
CA VAL A 23 1.15 -0.42 -10.19
C VAL A 23 -0.22 0.24 -10.37
N ARG A 24 -1.31 -0.52 -10.17
CA ARG A 24 -2.68 -0.02 -10.32
C ARG A 24 -3.58 -0.50 -9.19
N SER A 25 -4.49 0.36 -8.75
CA SER A 25 -5.50 0.01 -7.75
C SER A 25 -6.54 -0.95 -8.30
N GLY A 26 -7.09 -1.80 -7.43
CA GLY A 26 -8.09 -2.80 -7.77
C GLY A 26 -7.56 -4.22 -7.61
N ALA A 27 -8.36 -5.21 -8.03
CA ALA A 27 -7.91 -6.60 -8.05
C ALA A 27 -6.78 -6.78 -9.07
N GLU A 28 -5.77 -7.57 -8.72
CA GLU A 28 -4.74 -8.02 -9.65
C GLU A 28 -4.92 -9.51 -9.95
N ASP A 29 -4.50 -9.94 -11.13
CA ASP A 29 -4.63 -11.34 -11.56
C ASP A 29 -3.77 -12.30 -10.71
N ASP A 30 -2.73 -11.77 -10.06
CA ASP A 30 -1.83 -12.49 -9.16
C ASP A 30 -2.45 -12.76 -7.77
N GLY A 31 -3.59 -12.15 -7.45
CA GLY A 31 -4.27 -12.32 -6.17
C GLY A 31 -3.64 -11.57 -4.99
N LEU A 32 -2.69 -10.66 -5.22
CA LEU A 32 -1.98 -9.90 -4.17
C LEU A 32 -2.94 -9.18 -3.21
N ASP A 33 -4.06 -8.64 -3.71
CA ASP A 33 -5.08 -7.97 -2.89
C ASP A 33 -5.72 -8.93 -1.88
N ARG A 34 -5.91 -10.20 -2.25
CA ARG A 34 -6.50 -11.22 -1.36
C ARG A 34 -5.52 -11.67 -0.30
N GLU A 35 -4.25 -11.82 -0.65
CA GLU A 35 -3.18 -12.15 0.29
C GLU A 35 -2.99 -11.03 1.31
N LEU A 36 -2.94 -9.78 0.83
CA LEU A 36 -2.85 -8.60 1.68
C LEU A 36 -4.07 -8.47 2.60
N ALA A 37 -5.29 -8.70 2.10
CA ALA A 37 -6.50 -8.71 2.91
C ALA A 37 -6.42 -9.73 4.07
N LYS A 38 -5.98 -10.97 3.78
CA LYS A 38 -5.75 -11.99 4.82
C LYS A 38 -4.69 -11.55 5.82
N PHE A 39 -3.55 -11.08 5.34
CA PHE A 39 -2.47 -10.58 6.19
C PHE A 39 -2.96 -9.48 7.15
N MET A 40 -3.76 -8.53 6.65
CA MET A 40 -4.29 -7.43 7.46
C MET A 40 -5.19 -7.94 8.60
N VAL A 41 -6.00 -8.97 8.34
CA VAL A 41 -6.86 -9.60 9.37
C VAL A 41 -6.01 -10.40 10.36
N GLU A 42 -5.12 -11.27 9.87
CA GLU A 42 -4.26 -12.13 10.69
C GLU A 42 -3.33 -11.34 11.61
N ARG A 43 -2.88 -10.16 11.18
CA ARG A 43 -2.04 -9.25 11.97
C ARG A 43 -2.83 -8.25 12.82
N GLY A 44 -4.16 -8.34 12.85
CA GLY A 44 -5.01 -7.44 13.62
C GLY A 44 -4.91 -5.97 13.17
N LEU A 45 -4.53 -5.72 11.93
CA LEU A 45 -4.44 -4.37 11.36
C LEU A 45 -5.84 -3.78 11.10
N VAL A 46 -6.80 -4.67 10.89
CA VAL A 46 -8.23 -4.39 10.75
C VAL A 46 -9.04 -5.34 11.63
N PRO A 47 -10.32 -5.03 11.95
CA PRO A 47 -11.17 -5.93 12.72
C PRO A 47 -11.33 -7.31 12.03
N PRO A 48 -11.44 -8.41 12.78
CA PRO A 48 -11.52 -9.75 12.21
C PRO A 48 -12.80 -9.99 11.37
N GLN A 49 -13.85 -9.19 11.57
CA GLN A 49 -15.07 -9.24 10.76
C GLN A 49 -14.90 -8.57 9.38
N MET A 50 -13.82 -7.80 9.17
CA MET A 50 -13.54 -7.09 7.92
C MET A 50 -12.82 -8.02 6.95
N THR A 51 -13.57 -8.91 6.30
CA THR A 51 -13.03 -9.94 5.39
C THR A 51 -12.53 -9.40 4.05
N ASN A 52 -12.88 -8.16 3.70
CA ASN A 52 -12.41 -7.47 2.50
C ASN A 52 -12.11 -5.98 2.79
N PRO A 53 -10.98 -5.68 3.45
CA PRO A 53 -10.61 -4.30 3.73
C PRO A 53 -10.27 -3.59 2.41
N GLY A 54 -10.99 -2.50 2.09
CA GLY A 54 -10.80 -1.74 0.84
C GLY A 54 -9.34 -1.32 0.60
N GLY A 55 -8.61 -1.03 1.67
CA GLY A 55 -7.17 -0.72 1.64
C GLY A 55 -6.29 -1.79 0.98
N ALA A 56 -6.69 -3.07 0.99
CA ALA A 56 -5.93 -4.12 0.32
C ALA A 56 -5.88 -3.96 -1.21
N THR A 57 -6.77 -3.14 -1.77
CA THR A 57 -6.78 -2.81 -3.21
C THR A 57 -6.02 -1.52 -3.53
N HIS A 58 -5.56 -0.78 -2.51
CA HIS A 58 -4.82 0.48 -2.67
C HIS A 58 -3.37 0.20 -3.09
N VAL A 59 -2.84 1.03 -3.99
CA VAL A 59 -1.49 0.83 -4.56
C VAL A 59 -0.40 0.95 -3.50
N GLU A 60 -0.60 1.81 -2.52
CA GLU A 60 0.32 2.14 -1.46
C GLU A 60 0.57 0.92 -0.56
N LEU A 61 -0.51 0.26 -0.13
CA LEU A 61 -0.43 -0.92 0.72
C LEU A 61 0.09 -2.15 -0.04
N LYS A 62 -0.23 -2.27 -1.33
CA LYS A 62 0.35 -3.30 -2.21
C LYS A 62 1.87 -3.13 -2.35
N VAL A 63 2.35 -1.93 -2.60
CA VAL A 63 3.80 -1.65 -2.69
C VAL A 63 4.48 -1.95 -1.35
N ALA A 64 3.92 -1.50 -0.23
CA ALA A 64 4.46 -1.81 1.10
C ALA A 64 4.50 -3.32 1.38
N TYR A 65 3.48 -4.06 0.95
CA TYR A 65 3.43 -5.51 1.11
C TYR A 65 4.45 -6.22 0.21
N ARG A 66 4.61 -5.77 -1.04
CA ARG A 66 5.68 -6.26 -1.93
C ARG A 66 7.06 -6.03 -1.31
N MET A 67 7.32 -4.81 -0.81
CA MET A 67 8.56 -4.50 -0.10
C MET A 67 8.80 -5.45 1.07
N ARG A 68 7.77 -5.70 1.90
CA ARG A 68 7.87 -6.66 3.01
C ARG A 68 8.25 -8.04 2.51
N SER A 69 7.58 -8.55 1.47
CA SER A 69 7.81 -9.91 0.95
C SER A 69 9.17 -10.07 0.28
N SER A 70 9.70 -9.03 -0.35
CA SER A 70 11.01 -9.03 -1.01
C SER A 70 12.17 -8.57 -0.12
N ASN A 71 11.91 -8.15 1.12
CA ASN A 71 12.86 -7.43 1.98
C ASN A 71 13.47 -6.17 1.33
N THR A 72 12.75 -5.51 0.41
CA THR A 72 13.22 -4.25 -0.19
C THR A 72 13.29 -3.15 0.88
N PRO A 73 14.46 -2.52 1.12
CA PRO A 73 14.63 -1.59 2.23
C PRO A 73 14.04 -0.19 1.94
N TYR A 74 13.97 0.20 0.68
CA TYR A 74 13.55 1.53 0.26
C TYR A 74 12.79 1.46 -1.06
N ALA A 75 11.73 2.25 -1.19
CA ALA A 75 11.07 2.51 -2.45
C ALA A 75 10.46 3.92 -2.46
N GLU A 76 10.37 4.51 -3.64
CA GLU A 76 9.59 5.72 -3.89
C GLU A 76 8.40 5.37 -4.76
N LEU A 77 7.23 5.90 -4.45
CA LEU A 77 5.98 5.65 -5.14
C LEU A 77 5.31 6.98 -5.49
N ALA A 78 5.15 7.28 -6.78
CA ALA A 78 4.34 8.41 -7.21
C ALA A 78 2.92 7.95 -7.53
N ILE A 79 1.89 8.65 -7.04
CA ILE A 79 0.47 8.33 -7.26
C ILE A 79 -0.30 9.55 -7.79
N ASN A 80 -1.33 9.28 -8.61
CA ASN A 80 -2.21 10.32 -9.16
C ASN A 80 -3.39 10.70 -8.25
N ASN A 81 -3.53 10.04 -7.09
CA ASN A 81 -4.57 10.31 -6.09
C ASN A 81 -3.94 10.71 -4.76
N LYS A 82 -4.75 11.28 -3.86
CA LYS A 82 -4.29 11.59 -2.50
C LYS A 82 -4.26 10.31 -1.69
N ILE A 83 -3.22 10.15 -0.87
CA ILE A 83 -3.21 9.07 0.11
C ILE A 83 -4.37 9.25 1.10
N ASP A 84 -5.08 8.16 1.42
CA ASP A 84 -6.22 8.20 2.33
C ASP A 84 -5.79 8.32 3.79
N ARG A 85 -6.58 9.07 4.56
CA ARG A 85 -6.35 9.38 5.98
C ARG A 85 -7.44 8.83 6.89
N GLU A 86 -8.34 8.04 6.33
CA GLU A 86 -9.44 7.44 7.07
C GLU A 86 -8.92 6.39 8.06
N ARG A 87 -9.76 6.02 9.02
CA ARG A 87 -9.46 4.92 9.93
C ARG A 87 -9.27 3.64 9.12
N TRP A 88 -8.19 2.89 9.41
CA TRP A 88 -7.76 1.74 8.60
C TRP A 88 -7.36 2.10 7.16
N GLY A 89 -7.06 3.37 6.88
CA GLY A 89 -6.48 3.84 5.63
C GLY A 89 -4.96 3.69 5.58
N CYS A 90 -4.37 3.94 4.42
CA CYS A 90 -2.94 3.77 4.12
C CYS A 90 -2.06 4.58 5.08
N HIS A 91 -2.43 5.82 5.42
CA HIS A 91 -1.64 6.61 6.37
C HIS A 91 -1.42 5.89 7.72
N GLU A 92 -2.45 5.20 8.21
CA GLU A 92 -2.39 4.48 9.48
C GLU A 92 -1.69 3.11 9.33
N LEU A 93 -1.94 2.44 8.21
CA LEU A 93 -1.56 1.05 7.99
C LEU A 93 -0.15 0.88 7.44
N LEU A 94 0.36 1.79 6.62
CA LEU A 94 1.67 1.67 5.98
C LEU A 94 2.82 1.40 6.98
N PRO A 95 2.93 2.12 8.11
CA PRO A 95 3.97 1.83 9.11
C PRO A 95 3.86 0.44 9.76
N LYS A 96 2.66 -0.18 9.72
CA LYS A 96 2.41 -1.51 10.32
C LYS A 96 2.62 -2.65 9.31
N VAL A 97 2.43 -2.38 8.03
CA VAL A 97 2.70 -3.34 6.94
C VAL A 97 4.20 -3.47 6.69
N LEU A 98 4.93 -2.35 6.63
CA LEU A 98 6.38 -2.33 6.45
C LEU A 98 7.12 -3.04 7.60
N LEU A 99 8.22 -3.74 7.28
CA LEU A 99 9.15 -4.28 8.27
C LEU A 99 9.99 -3.17 8.91
N PRO A 100 10.48 -3.36 10.16
CA PRO A 100 11.47 -2.48 10.75
C PRO A 100 12.65 -2.23 9.81
N GLY A 101 13.05 -0.97 9.66
CA GLY A 101 14.14 -0.57 8.75
C GLY A 101 13.70 -0.29 7.30
N GLN A 102 12.48 -0.66 6.90
CA GLN A 102 11.96 -0.31 5.58
C GLN A 102 11.39 1.12 5.54
N THR A 103 11.61 1.81 4.44
CA THR A 103 11.11 3.17 4.19
C THR A 103 10.40 3.25 2.83
N LEU A 104 9.14 3.67 2.84
CA LEU A 104 8.38 3.98 1.63
C LEU A 104 8.12 5.48 1.57
N VAL A 105 8.57 6.12 0.49
CA VAL A 105 8.27 7.53 0.19
C VAL A 105 7.14 7.57 -0.83
N ILE A 106 6.09 8.33 -0.56
CA ILE A 106 4.95 8.49 -1.47
C ILE A 106 4.85 9.94 -1.90
N HIS A 107 4.82 10.17 -3.21
CA HIS A 107 4.54 11.47 -3.81
C HIS A 107 3.11 11.49 -4.33
N ASP A 108 2.29 12.36 -3.76
CA ASP A 108 0.92 12.59 -4.22
C ASP A 108 0.68 14.05 -4.60
N SER A 109 -0.55 14.38 -5.01
CA SER A 109 -0.92 15.75 -5.38
C SER A 109 -0.82 16.79 -4.24
N THR A 110 -0.60 16.36 -3.00
CA THR A 110 -0.46 17.24 -1.83
C THR A 110 0.97 17.37 -1.32
N GLY A 111 1.88 16.51 -1.79
CA GLY A 111 3.31 16.57 -1.48
C GLY A 111 3.93 15.20 -1.28
N THR A 112 5.06 15.19 -0.56
CA THR A 112 5.84 13.99 -0.25
C THR A 112 5.55 13.53 1.16
N HIS A 113 5.27 12.23 1.33
CA HIS A 113 4.98 11.58 2.60
C HIS A 113 5.96 10.43 2.82
N THR A 114 6.53 10.32 4.02
CA THR A 114 7.51 9.27 4.34
C THR A 114 6.96 8.33 5.40
N TYR A 115 6.94 7.03 5.11
CA TYR A 115 6.48 5.98 6.00
C TYR A 115 7.65 5.06 6.34
N ARG A 116 7.80 4.75 7.63
CA ARG A 116 8.83 3.84 8.14
C ARG A 116 8.17 2.68 8.87
N GLY A 117 8.69 1.47 8.66
CA GLY A 117 8.18 0.29 9.33
C GLY A 117 8.42 0.33 10.84
N LYS A 118 7.38 -0.04 11.60
CA LYS A 118 7.41 -0.08 13.06
C LYS A 118 7.97 -1.42 13.57
N PRO A 119 8.58 -1.43 14.77
CA PRO A 119 8.85 -2.66 15.50
C PRO A 119 7.56 -3.48 15.64
N GLN A 120 7.62 -4.78 15.31
CA GLN A 120 6.52 -5.70 15.54
C GLN A 120 6.71 -6.26 16.96
N SER A 121 5.91 -5.76 17.91
CA SER A 121 5.79 -6.29 19.27
C SER A 121 4.86 -7.49 19.33
#